data_AF-A0A7C7BVB1-F1
#
_entry.id   AF-A0A7C7BVB1-F1
#
_cell.length_a   1.000
_cell.length_b   1.000
_cell.length_c   1.000
_cell.angle_alpha   90.00
_cell.angle_beta   90.00
_cell.angle_gamma   90.00
#
_symmetry.space_group_name_H-M   'P 1'
#
loop_
_entity.id
_entity.type
_entity.pdbx_description
1 polymer ?
#
loop_
_entity_poly.entity_id
_entity_poly.type
_entity_poly.pdbx_seq_one_letter_code
_entity_poly.pdbx_strand_id
1 'polypeptide(L)' 'MQAPRFLIVRFSSIGDIILSAPVIHAIREHFGSEARIDFVTLRRFKAAAELLPDLNEIHLVEKATVEVVPALKELDFNYT' A
#
# COMPACT_ATOMS: atom_id res chain seq x y z
N MET A 1 21.07 3.21 8.39
CA MET A 1 19.97 2.22 8.53
C MET A 1 19.16 2.26 7.24
N GLN A 2 18.68 1.12 6.75
CA GLN A 2 17.85 1.08 5.55
C GLN A 2 16.49 1.72 5.85
N ALA A 3 15.92 2.48 4.92
CA ALA A 3 14.63 3.13 5.14
C ALA A 3 13.51 2.07 5.24
N PRO A 4 12.56 2.22 6.19
CA PRO A 4 11.55 1.21 6.45
C PRO A 4 10.56 1.07 5.29
N ARG A 5 10.13 -0.16 5.03
CA ARG A 5 9.21 -0.51 3.94
C ARG A 5 7.91 -1.07 4.50
N PHE A 6 6.80 -0.45 4.13
CA PHE A 6 5.44 -0.78 4.57
C PHE A 6 4.62 -1.28 3.40
N LEU A 7 3.81 -2.31 3.64
CA LEU A 7 2.82 -2.81 2.70
C LEU A 7 1.44 -2.71 3.34
N ILE A 8 0.57 -1.86 2.81
CA ILE A 8 -0.82 -1.73 3.31
C ILE A 8 -1.72 -2.55 2.39
N VAL A 9 -2.50 -3.49 2.95
CA VAL A 9 -3.39 -4.37 2.16
C VAL A 9 -4.86 -4.06 2.45
N ARG A 10 -5.63 -3.64 1.43
CA ARG A 10 -7.08 -3.37 1.56
C ARG A 10 -7.86 -3.78 0.31
N PHE A 11 -8.78 -4.73 0.46
CA PHE A 11 -9.59 -5.28 -0.63
C PHE A 11 -11.11 -5.03 -0.53
N SER A 12 -11.58 -4.39 0.56
CA SER A 12 -12.99 -4.42 0.93
C SER A 12 -13.88 -3.49 0.09
N SER A 13 -13.81 -2.17 0.31
CA SER A 13 -14.70 -1.18 -0.28
C SER A 13 -13.98 0.14 -0.56
N ILE A 14 -14.55 1.01 -1.41
CA ILE A 14 -13.97 2.34 -1.68
C ILE A 14 -13.81 3.17 -0.41
N GLY A 15 -14.77 3.10 0.52
CA GLY A 15 -14.70 3.80 1.81
C GLY A 15 -13.49 3.34 2.63
N ASP A 16 -13.23 2.04 2.64
CA ASP A 16 -12.08 1.47 3.34
C ASP A 16 -10.73 1.85 2.71
N ILE A 17 -10.67 2.03 1.39
CA ILE A 17 -9.47 2.54 0.72
C ILE A 17 -9.21 3.96 1.18
N ILE A 18 -10.21 4.84 1.12
CA ILE A 18 -10.09 6.25 1.52
C ILE A 18 -9.71 6.38 3.00
N LEU A 19 -10.31 5.56 3.86
CA LEU A 19 -10.00 5.52 5.30
C LEU A 19 -8.58 5.01 5.62
N SER A 20 -7.79 4.63 4.61
CA SER A 20 -6.36 4.33 4.79
C SER A 20 -5.46 5.57 4.76
N ALA A 21 -5.96 6.72 4.28
CA ALA A 21 -5.18 7.97 4.21
C ALA A 21 -4.58 8.41 5.58
N PRO A 22 -5.30 8.34 6.72
CA PRO A 22 -4.73 8.69 8.02
C PRO A 22 -3.56 7.79 8.43
N VAL A 23 -3.58 6.51 8.04
CA VAL A 23 -2.47 5.58 8.31
C VAL A 23 -1.24 5.96 7.49
N ILE A 24 -1.41 6.28 6.21
CA ILE A 24 -0.32 6.72 5.35
C ILE A 24 0.31 8.01 5.88
N HIS A 25 -0.53 8.98 6.28
CA HIS A 25 -0.06 10.21 6.91
C HIS A 25 0.71 9.94 8.21
N ALA A 26 0.21 9.09 9.09
CA ALA A 26 0.91 8.75 10.34
C ALA A 26 2.28 8.09 10.11
N ILE A 27 2.39 7.21 9.11
CA ILE A 27 3.68 6.61 8.73
C ILE A 27 4.65 7.69 8.26
N ARG A 28 4.17 8.63 7.42
CA ARG A 28 4.99 9.74 6.91
C ARG A 28 5.47 10.66 8.02
N GLU A 29 4.58 11.04 8.93
CA GLU A 29 4.93 11.88 10.09
C GLU A 29 5.95 11.21 11.01
N HIS A 30 5.86 9.89 11.20
CA HIS A 30 6.73 9.17 12.14
C HIS A 30 8.08 8.76 11.55
N PHE A 31 8.11 8.32 10.29
CA PHE A 31 9.30 7.74 9.64
C PHE A 31 9.91 8.64 8.56
N GLY A 32 9.24 9.73 8.19
CA GLY A 32 9.71 10.69 7.19
C GLY A 32 9.48 10.26 5.74
N SER A 33 10.00 11.06 4.80
CA SER A 33 9.87 10.87 3.36
C SER A 33 10.64 9.65 2.83
N GLU A 34 11.67 9.22 3.54
CA GLU A 34 12.51 8.07 3.14
C GLU A 34 11.77 6.72 3.28
N ALA A 35 10.76 6.65 4.16
CA ALA A 35 9.93 5.46 4.28
C ALA A 35 9.28 5.09 2.94
N ARG A 36 9.22 3.81 2.60
CA ARG A 36 8.48 3.35 1.42
C ARG A 36 7.14 2.79 1.84
N ILE A 37 6.06 3.24 1.20
CA ILE A 37 4.69 2.81 1.50
C ILE A 37 4.06 2.31 0.20
N ASP A 38 3.89 0.99 0.13
CA ASP A 38 3.22 0.33 -0.98
C ASP A 38 1.80 -0.06 -0.54
N PHE A 39 0.87 -0.12 -1.50
CA PHE A 39 -0.54 -0.40 -1.23
C PHE A 39 -1.05 -1.51 -2.13
N VAL A 40 -1.79 -2.48 -1.58
CA VAL A 40 -2.40 -3.57 -2.35
C VAL A 40 -3.92 -3.44 -2.33
N THR A 41 -4.54 -3.45 -3.51
CA THR A 41 -6.00 -3.46 -3.63
C THR A 41 -6.47 -4.20 -4.88
N LEU A 42 -7.79 -4.33 -5.05
CA LEU A 42 -8.39 -4.91 -6.26
C LEU A 42 -8.35 -3.89 -7.39
N ARG A 43 -8.12 -4.33 -8.63
CA ARG A 43 -8.00 -3.41 -9.79
C ARG A 43 -9.17 -2.43 -9.92
N ARG A 44 -10.39 -2.88 -9.62
CA ARG A 44 -11.60 -2.02 -9.64
C ARG A 44 -11.53 -0.80 -8.70
N PHE A 45 -10.66 -0.83 -7.68
CA PHE A 45 -10.45 0.27 -6.74
C PHE A 45 -9.19 1.09 -7.03
N LYS A 46 -8.49 0.83 -8.14
CA LYS A 46 -7.28 1.56 -8.56
C LYS A 46 -7.48 3.08 -8.48
N ALA A 47 -8.55 3.60 -9.06
CA ALA A 47 -8.80 5.04 -9.10
C ALA A 47 -8.95 5.66 -7.70
N ALA A 48 -9.47 4.91 -6.72
CA ALA A 48 -9.53 5.38 -5.34
C ALA A 48 -8.17 5.35 -4.65
N ALA A 49 -7.37 4.30 -4.90
CA ALA A 49 -6.03 4.19 -4.35
C ALA A 49 -5.08 5.25 -4.91
N GLU A 50 -5.23 5.65 -6.18
CA GLU A 50 -4.44 6.72 -6.82
C GLU A 50 -4.68 8.12 -6.21
N LEU A 51 -5.76 8.29 -5.46
CA LEU A 51 -6.04 9.53 -4.73
C LEU A 51 -5.41 9.56 -3.33
N LEU A 52 -4.87 8.43 -2.85
CA LEU A 52 -4.17 8.39 -1.57
C LEU A 52 -2.79 9.05 -1.75
N PRO A 53 -2.45 10.06 -0.94
CA PRO A 53 -1.17 10.74 -1.04
C PRO A 53 -0.02 9.82 -0.59
N ASP A 54 1.20 10.16 -0.99
CA ASP A 54 2.45 9.60 -0.44
C ASP A 54 2.65 8.08 -0.58
N LEU A 55 1.87 7.42 -1.42
CA LEU A 55 2.11 6.05 -1.84
C LEU A 55 3.27 6.00 -2.85
N ASN A 56 4.12 4.99 -2.71
CA ASN A 56 5.20 4.72 -3.63
C ASN A 56 4.76 3.81 -4.79
N GLU A 57 3.96 2.79 -4.50
CA GLU A 57 3.48 1.84 -5.50
C GLU A 57 2.11 1.26 -5.13
N ILE A 58 1.25 1.06 -6.14
CA ILE A 58 -0.05 0.42 -5.98
C ILE A 58 -0.04 -0.93 -6.71
N HIS A 59 -0.12 -2.00 -5.94
CA HIS A 59 -0.19 -3.38 -6.41
C HIS A 59 -1.66 -3.78 -6.61
N LEU A 60 -2.01 -4.17 -7.83
CA LEU A 60 -3.39 -4.45 -8.21
C LEU A 60 -3.63 -5.94 -8.38
N VAL A 61 -4.69 -6.43 -7.74
CA VAL A 61 -5.15 -7.81 -7.83
C VAL A 61 -6.42 -7.88 -8.67
N GLU A 62 -6.50 -8.83 -9.60
CA GLU A 62 -7.70 -9.02 -10.44
C GLU A 62 -8.67 -10.01 -9.81
N LYS A 63 -8.20 -11.22 -9.53
CA LYS A 63 -9.05 -12.34 -9.08
C LYS A 63 -8.62 -12.88 -7.73
N ALA A 64 -7.32 -13.06 -7.52
CA ALA A 64 -6.77 -13.68 -6.32
C ALA A 64 -5.42 -13.07 -5.94
N THR A 65 -5.19 -12.94 -4.63
CA THR A 65 -3.97 -12.33 -4.07
C THR A 65 -2.69 -13.07 -4.49
N VAL A 66 -2.77 -14.37 -4.81
CA VAL A 66 -1.64 -15.16 -5.31
C VAL A 66 -0.97 -14.55 -6.54
N GLU A 67 -1.69 -13.73 -7.32
CA GLU A 67 -1.17 -13.01 -8.50
C GLU A 67 -0.01 -12.08 -8.16
N VAL A 68 -0.03 -11.46 -6.97
CA VAL A 68 0.95 -10.45 -6.57
C VAL A 68 1.93 -10.95 -5.50
N VAL A 69 1.59 -12.03 -4.79
CA VAL A 69 2.42 -12.56 -3.68
C VAL A 69 3.88 -12.81 -4.06
N PRO A 70 4.22 -13.44 -5.21
CA PRO A 70 5.61 -13.68 -5.57
C PRO A 70 6.41 -12.38 -5.70
N ALA A 71 5.88 -11.40 -6.43
CA ALA A 71 6.52 -10.10 -6.60
C ALA A 71 6.66 -9.34 -5.28
N LEU A 72 5.63 -9.36 -4.43
CA LEU A 72 5.68 -8.68 -3.12
C LEU A 72 6.72 -9.27 -2.17
N LYS A 73 6.97 -10.58 -2.24
CA LYS A 73 8.00 -11.24 -1.41
C LYS A 73 9.43 -10.81 -1.76
N GLU A 74 9.66 -10.34 -2.97
CA GLU A 74 10.97 -9.84 -3.42
C GLU A 74 11.22 -8.38 -3.00
N LEU A 75 10.22 -7.71 -2.43
CA LEU A 75 10.28 -6.29 -2.06
C LEU A 75 10.65 -6.04 -0.59
N ASP A 76 11.00 -7.08 0.19
CA ASP A 76 11.56 -7.00 1.55
C ASP A 76 10.83 -6.02 2.49
N PHE A 77 9.50 -6.14 2.60
CA PHE A 77 8.71 -5.31 3.52
C PHE A 77 9.04 -5.61 4.99
N ASN A 78 9.17 -4.56 5.80
CA ASN A 78 9.39 -4.69 7.24
C ASN A 78 8.08 -4.80 8.02
N TYR A 79 7.01 -4.18 7.49
CA TYR A 79 5.68 -4.14 8.08
C TYR A 79 4.62 -4.44 7.02
N THR A 80 3.61 -5.23 7.37
CA THR A 80 2.48 -5.62 6.51
C THR A 80 1.17 -5.57 7.29
#